data_AF-A0AAQ3NPN7-F1
#
_entry.id   AF-A0AAQ3NPN7-F1
#
_cell.length_a   1.000
_cell.length_b   1.000
_cell.length_c   1.000
_cell.angle_alpha   90.00
_cell.angle_beta   90.00
_cell.angle_gamma   90.00
#
_symmetry.space_group_name_H-M   'P 1'
#
loop_
_entity.id
_entity.type
_entity.pdbx_description
1 polymer ?
#
loop_
_entity_poly.entity_id
_entity_poly.type
_entity_poly.pdbx_seq_one_letter_code
_entity_poly.pdbx_strand_id
1 'polypeptide(L)'
;MLLSCGSNVYGQLGRAEADLGIFSVDIGFTPIFIAAGLGHSFAICQLGESDDSVGTTNIASWGWNLSSQLGRLGDGKVPSFIDALDGENPVSVSAGRAHSLALTSKGELWLWGSGKSGRVGWAGSADQVEPFCLDSLEGFQILQAVAGFDHNLILVAG
;
A
#
# COMPACT_ATOMS: atom_id res chain seq x y z
N MET A 1 -15.80 7.44 4.77
CA MET A 1 -15.43 8.75 4.20
C MET A 1 -13.93 8.94 4.37
N LEU A 2 -13.21 9.26 3.31
CA LEU A 2 -11.77 9.55 3.33
C LEU A 2 -11.54 10.98 2.85
N LEU A 3 -10.71 11.74 3.58
CA LEU A 3 -10.40 13.13 3.28
C LEU A 3 -8.88 13.29 3.05
N SER A 4 -8.48 14.23 2.20
CA SER A 4 -7.07 14.56 1.99
C SER A 4 -6.85 16.05 1.71
N CYS A 5 -5.64 16.55 1.99
CA CYS A 5 -5.21 17.92 1.75
C CYS A 5 -3.70 17.97 1.48
N GLY A 6 -3.20 19.10 0.97
CA GLY A 6 -1.78 19.34 0.75
C GLY A 6 -1.40 19.37 -0.74
N SER A 7 -0.21 18.86 -1.08
CA SER A 7 0.25 18.83 -2.46
C SER A 7 -0.46 17.74 -3.26
N ASN A 8 -0.91 18.08 -4.48
CA ASN A 8 -1.49 17.13 -5.44
C ASN A 8 -0.64 16.94 -6.70
N VAL A 9 0.67 17.24 -6.65
CA VAL A 9 1.56 17.21 -7.82
C VAL A 9 1.54 15.86 -8.55
N TYR A 10 1.34 14.76 -7.81
CA TYR A 10 1.31 13.41 -8.35
C TYR A 10 -0.09 12.79 -8.38
N GLY A 11 -1.13 13.55 -8.02
CA GLY A 11 -2.47 13.00 -7.81
C GLY A 11 -2.63 12.29 -6.46
N GLN A 12 -1.70 12.43 -5.52
CA GLN A 12 -1.72 11.73 -4.23
C GLN A 12 -2.89 12.13 -3.32
N LEU A 13 -3.61 13.22 -3.64
CA LEU A 13 -4.84 13.54 -2.93
C LEU A 13 -6.03 12.68 -3.39
N GLY A 14 -5.88 11.94 -4.50
CA GLY A 14 -6.90 11.03 -5.04
C GLY A 14 -8.18 11.74 -5.47
N ARG A 15 -8.02 12.96 -6.01
CA ARG A 15 -9.07 13.77 -6.62
C ARG A 15 -8.50 14.67 -7.71
N ALA A 16 -9.34 15.12 -8.62
CA ALA A 16 -8.94 15.99 -9.73
C ALA A 16 -8.51 17.39 -9.25
N GLU A 17 -9.27 17.99 -8.34
CA GLU A 17 -9.07 19.38 -7.92
C GLU A 17 -7.98 19.51 -6.86
N ALA A 18 -7.05 20.45 -7.10
CA ALA A 18 -5.89 20.73 -6.25
C ALA A 18 -6.13 21.93 -5.33
N ASP A 19 -7.22 21.88 -4.57
CA ASP A 19 -7.59 22.93 -3.62
C ASP A 19 -6.79 22.87 -2.32
N LEU A 20 -6.62 24.01 -1.66
CA LEU A 20 -5.86 24.16 -0.41
C LEU A 20 -6.58 23.60 0.84
N GLY A 21 -7.83 23.19 0.70
CA GLY A 21 -8.66 22.67 1.80
C GLY A 21 -8.57 21.16 2.00
N ILE A 22 -9.29 20.69 3.02
CA ILE A 22 -9.51 19.27 3.28
C ILE A 22 -10.79 18.87 2.57
N PHE A 23 -10.66 17.99 1.58
CA PHE A 23 -11.77 17.55 0.75
C PHE A 23 -11.79 16.03 0.61
N SER A 24 -12.93 15.50 0.19
CA SER A 24 -13.11 14.08 -0.09
C SER A 24 -12.12 13.58 -1.13
N VAL A 25 -11.69 12.33 -0.94
CA VAL A 25 -11.02 11.54 -1.97
C VAL A 25 -12.09 10.92 -2.86
N ASP A 26 -11.87 10.91 -4.18
CA ASP A 26 -12.76 10.31 -5.19
C ASP A 26 -12.59 8.78 -5.19
N ILE A 27 -12.91 8.15 -4.06
CA ILE A 27 -12.78 6.71 -3.83
C ILE A 27 -14.16 6.05 -3.77
N GLY A 28 -14.40 5.07 -4.63
CA GLY A 28 -15.65 4.28 -4.70
C GLY A 28 -15.70 3.09 -3.75
N PHE A 29 -14.79 3.02 -2.77
CA PHE A 29 -14.59 1.88 -1.87
C PHE A 29 -14.83 2.27 -0.41
N THR A 30 -14.83 1.26 0.48
CA THR A 30 -15.01 1.44 1.92
C THR A 30 -13.66 1.34 2.66
N PRO A 31 -12.91 2.45 2.82
CA PRO A 31 -11.61 2.42 3.48
C PRO A 31 -11.74 2.22 5.00
N ILE A 32 -10.86 1.39 5.57
CA ILE A 32 -10.77 1.08 7.01
C ILE A 32 -9.40 1.39 7.63
N PHE A 33 -8.33 1.38 6.82
CA PHE A 33 -6.99 1.85 7.21
C PHE A 33 -6.37 2.69 6.10
N ILE A 34 -5.44 3.58 6.44
CA ILE A 34 -4.79 4.49 5.49
C ILE A 34 -3.29 4.57 5.71
N ALA A 35 -2.54 4.85 4.64
CA ALA A 35 -1.14 5.21 4.70
C ALA A 35 -0.77 6.23 3.62
N ALA A 36 0.28 7.00 3.86
CA ALA A 36 0.81 7.95 2.88
C ALA A 36 2.34 7.85 2.85
N GLY A 37 2.90 7.81 1.64
CA GLY A 37 4.33 7.94 1.39
C GLY A 37 4.67 9.33 0.87
N LEU A 38 5.87 9.52 0.30
CA LEU A 38 6.32 10.83 -0.19
C LEU A 38 5.36 11.43 -1.24
N GLY A 39 4.86 10.59 -2.14
CA GLY A 39 4.04 11.02 -3.28
C GLY A 39 2.93 10.05 -3.65
N HIS A 40 2.63 9.07 -2.81
CA HIS A 40 1.59 8.07 -3.05
C HIS A 40 0.83 7.78 -1.77
N SER A 41 -0.36 7.21 -1.91
CA SER A 41 -1.30 6.99 -0.82
C SER A 41 -1.99 5.66 -0.97
N PHE A 42 -2.43 5.13 0.17
CA PHE A 42 -3.08 3.84 0.27
C PHE A 42 -4.29 3.92 1.16
N ALA A 43 -5.28 3.08 0.85
CA ALA A 43 -6.32 2.72 1.77
C ALA A 43 -6.57 1.21 1.72
N ILE A 44 -6.52 0.53 2.86
CA ILE A 44 -7.09 -0.82 2.97
C ILE A 44 -8.60 -0.64 2.98
N CYS A 45 -9.29 -1.31 2.07
CA CYS A 45 -10.73 -1.23 1.95
C CYS A 45 -11.38 -2.58 2.22
N GLN A 46 -12.55 -2.53 2.86
CA GLN A 46 -13.45 -3.65 3.01
C GLN A 46 -14.04 -4.00 1.64
N LEU A 47 -13.89 -5.25 1.23
CA LEU A 47 -14.62 -5.85 0.12
C LEU A 47 -15.94 -6.42 0.68
N GLY A 48 -16.99 -6.41 -0.13
CA GLY A 48 -18.38 -6.62 0.29
C GLY A 48 -18.61 -7.83 1.20
N GLU A 49 -19.63 -7.70 2.06
CA GLU A 49 -20.11 -8.77 2.93
C GLU A 49 -20.89 -9.78 2.08
N SER A 50 -20.38 -11.01 1.94
CA SER A 50 -21.28 -12.13 1.70
C SER A 50 -21.81 -12.60 3.06
N ASP A 51 -23.11 -12.91 3.13
CA ASP A 51 -23.99 -12.99 4.31
C ASP A 51 -23.49 -13.88 5.48
N ASP A 52 -22.39 -14.64 5.31
CA ASP A 52 -21.76 -15.49 6.32
C ASP A 52 -20.21 -15.49 6.28
N SER A 53 -19.57 -14.62 5.50
CA SER A 53 -18.09 -14.55 5.40
C SER A 53 -17.53 -13.44 6.27
N VAL A 54 -16.43 -13.72 6.97
CA VAL A 54 -15.51 -12.67 7.45
C VAL A 54 -15.16 -11.81 6.23
N GLY A 55 -15.56 -10.53 6.25
CA GLY A 55 -15.37 -9.66 5.11
C GLY A 55 -13.90 -9.58 4.72
N THR A 56 -13.61 -9.69 3.42
CA THR A 56 -12.25 -9.67 2.89
C THR A 56 -11.75 -8.24 2.63
N THR A 57 -10.44 -8.05 2.53
CA THR A 57 -9.85 -6.71 2.30
C THR A 57 -8.90 -6.71 1.10
N ASN A 58 -8.75 -5.54 0.47
CA ASN A 58 -7.67 -5.26 -0.48
C ASN A 58 -7.19 -3.79 -0.30
N ILE A 59 -6.00 -3.46 -0.79
CA ILE A 59 -5.40 -2.13 -0.80
C ILE A 59 -5.77 -1.41 -2.10
N ALA A 60 -6.40 -0.24 -1.99
CA ALA A 60 -6.45 0.75 -3.05
C ALA A 60 -5.23 1.66 -2.96
N SER A 61 -4.58 1.94 -4.09
CA SER A 61 -3.40 2.80 -4.18
C SER A 61 -3.57 3.91 -5.21
N TRP A 62 -2.96 5.07 -4.99
CA TRP A 62 -2.92 6.21 -5.93
C TRP A 62 -1.74 7.16 -5.65
N GLY A 63 -1.47 8.06 -6.58
CA GLY A 63 -0.38 9.02 -6.59
C GLY A 63 0.75 8.66 -7.57
N TRP A 64 1.98 8.97 -7.15
CA TRP A 64 3.19 8.81 -7.92
C TRP A 64 3.56 7.33 -8.11
N ASN A 65 3.92 6.93 -9.33
CA ASN A 65 4.26 5.53 -9.65
C ASN A 65 5.52 5.35 -10.51
N LEU A 66 6.42 6.33 -10.61
CA LEU A 66 7.63 6.20 -11.46
C LEU A 66 8.67 5.21 -10.92
N SER A 67 8.47 4.68 -9.71
CA SER A 67 9.32 3.66 -9.09
C SER A 67 8.48 2.48 -8.62
N SER A 68 7.36 2.23 -9.29
CA SER A 68 6.45 1.11 -9.01
C SER A 68 5.80 1.11 -7.62
N GLN A 69 5.87 2.20 -6.88
CA GLN A 69 5.45 2.25 -5.48
C GLN A 69 3.93 2.07 -5.26
N LEU A 70 3.11 2.11 -6.33
CA LEU A 70 1.68 1.79 -6.23
C LEU A 70 1.39 0.29 -6.24
N GLY A 71 2.33 -0.56 -6.67
CA GLY A 71 2.16 -2.02 -6.69
C GLY A 71 1.21 -2.50 -7.79
N ARG A 72 0.90 -1.63 -8.74
CA ARG A 72 -0.03 -1.92 -9.84
C ARG A 72 0.32 -1.07 -11.06
N LEU A 73 -0.14 -1.53 -12.21
CA LEU A 73 -0.15 -0.75 -13.43
C LEU A 73 -1.38 0.18 -13.50
N GLY A 74 -1.43 1.02 -14.53
CA GLY A 74 -2.57 1.92 -14.81
C GLY A 74 -2.37 3.35 -14.31
N ASP A 75 -3.45 4.14 -14.38
CA ASP A 75 -3.43 5.54 -13.96
C ASP A 75 -3.23 5.64 -12.44
N GLY A 76 -2.20 6.37 -12.04
CA GLY A 76 -1.88 6.63 -10.65
C GLY A 76 -2.81 7.66 -10.01
N LYS A 77 -3.50 8.52 -10.77
CA LYS A 77 -4.32 9.59 -10.18
C LYS A 77 -5.67 9.10 -9.63
N VAL A 78 -6.10 7.92 -10.05
CA VAL A 78 -7.35 7.29 -9.64
C VAL A 78 -7.05 6.22 -8.58
N PRO A 79 -7.70 6.25 -7.41
CA PRO A 79 -7.67 5.14 -6.47
C PRO A 79 -8.15 3.84 -7.14
N SER A 80 -7.27 2.84 -7.19
CA SER A 80 -7.61 1.51 -7.73
C SER A 80 -6.98 0.42 -6.88
N PHE A 81 -7.62 -0.74 -6.84
CA PHE A 81 -7.11 -1.91 -6.13
C PHE A 81 -5.79 -2.44 -6.72
N ILE A 82 -5.04 -3.13 -5.86
CA ILE A 82 -3.87 -3.88 -6.25
C ILE A 82 -4.30 -5.34 -6.49
N ASP A 83 -4.52 -5.70 -7.75
CA ASP A 83 -5.02 -7.02 -8.14
C ASP A 83 -4.14 -8.17 -7.63
N ALA A 84 -2.82 -7.95 -7.55
CA ALA A 84 -1.86 -8.92 -7.03
C ALA A 84 -2.05 -9.28 -5.53
N LEU A 85 -2.89 -8.53 -4.80
CA LEU A 85 -3.23 -8.81 -3.39
C LEU A 85 -4.66 -9.37 -3.22
N ASP A 86 -5.33 -9.72 -4.30
CA ASP A 86 -6.66 -10.34 -4.22
C ASP A 86 -6.62 -11.64 -3.41
N GLY A 87 -7.49 -11.73 -2.40
CA GLY A 87 -7.57 -12.89 -1.52
C GLY A 87 -6.50 -12.94 -0.41
N GLU A 88 -5.57 -11.99 -0.37
CA GLU A 88 -4.50 -11.96 0.63
C GLU A 88 -4.90 -11.27 1.93
N ASN A 89 -6.01 -10.54 1.95
CA ASN A 89 -6.56 -9.87 3.13
C ASN A 89 -5.52 -9.03 3.91
N PRO A 90 -5.02 -7.93 3.31
CA PRO A 90 -4.11 -7.02 4.00
C PRO A 90 -4.75 -6.44 5.26
N VAL A 91 -4.00 -6.44 6.35
CA VAL A 91 -4.41 -5.89 7.66
C VAL A 91 -3.61 -4.65 8.06
N SER A 92 -2.46 -4.42 7.42
CA SER A 92 -1.66 -3.21 7.58
C SER A 92 -0.95 -2.85 6.28
N VAL A 93 -0.75 -1.56 6.05
CA VAL A 93 -0.02 -1.02 4.91
C VAL A 93 0.88 0.12 5.36
N SER A 94 2.09 0.22 4.82
CA SER A 94 3.03 1.31 5.09
C SER A 94 3.75 1.74 3.82
N ALA A 95 4.12 3.02 3.74
CA ALA A 95 4.66 3.63 2.55
C ALA A 95 5.95 4.41 2.86
N GLY A 96 7.02 4.14 2.13
CA GLY A 96 8.27 4.88 2.21
C GLY A 96 8.36 5.99 1.15
N ARG A 97 9.59 6.35 0.75
CA ARG A 97 9.79 7.30 -0.35
C ARG A 97 9.29 6.76 -1.69
N ALA A 98 9.67 5.52 -1.99
CA ALA A 98 9.52 4.92 -3.31
C ALA A 98 9.26 3.40 -3.24
N HIS A 99 8.94 2.89 -2.05
CA HIS A 99 8.60 1.50 -1.81
C HIS A 99 7.48 1.40 -0.80
N SER A 100 6.88 0.23 -0.74
CA SER A 100 5.66 0.00 0.01
C SER A 100 5.62 -1.39 0.60
N LEU A 101 4.95 -1.42 1.73
CA LEU A 101 4.71 -2.45 2.72
C LEU A 101 3.29 -2.98 2.88
N ALA A 102 3.02 -4.28 2.92
CA ALA A 102 1.76 -4.77 3.49
C ALA A 102 1.95 -6.03 4.35
N LEU A 103 1.22 -6.10 5.46
CA LEU A 103 1.10 -7.32 6.28
C LEU A 103 -0.29 -7.91 6.06
N THR A 104 -0.36 -9.21 5.77
CA THR A 104 -1.62 -9.94 5.58
C THR A 104 -2.15 -10.54 6.89
N SER A 105 -3.42 -10.93 6.90
CA SER A 105 -4.00 -11.67 8.03
C SER A 105 -3.36 -13.04 8.27
N LYS A 106 -2.64 -13.58 7.28
CA LYS A 106 -1.86 -14.82 7.37
C LYS A 106 -0.49 -14.61 8.02
N GLY A 107 -0.11 -13.35 8.30
CA GLY A 107 1.21 -13.01 8.84
C GLY A 107 2.31 -12.89 7.79
N GLU A 108 1.95 -12.79 6.51
CA GLU A 108 2.91 -12.67 5.41
C GLU A 108 3.22 -11.20 5.14
N LEU A 109 4.50 -10.90 4.90
CA LEU A 109 4.95 -9.56 4.53
C LEU A 109 5.11 -9.46 3.01
N TRP A 110 4.39 -8.52 2.43
CA TRP A 110 4.44 -8.20 1.01
C TRP A 110 5.16 -6.87 0.79
N LEU A 111 6.04 -6.80 -0.21
CA LEU A 111 6.77 -5.58 -0.56
C LEU A 111 6.69 -5.29 -2.06
N TRP A 112 6.78 -4.01 -2.43
CA TRP A 112 6.87 -3.57 -3.83
C TRP A 112 7.50 -2.17 -3.94
N GLY A 113 7.72 -1.74 -5.19
CA GLY A 113 8.34 -0.46 -5.52
C GLY A 113 9.84 -0.56 -5.76
N SER A 114 10.56 0.53 -5.52
CA SER A 114 11.97 0.67 -5.88
C SER A 114 12.85 -0.40 -5.24
N GLY A 115 13.66 -1.11 -6.02
CA GLY A 115 14.63 -2.09 -5.50
C GLY A 115 15.90 -1.46 -4.91
N LYS A 116 16.13 -0.17 -5.19
CA LYS A 116 17.35 0.55 -4.79
C LYS A 116 17.55 0.52 -3.26
N SER A 117 18.80 0.43 -2.82
CA SER A 117 19.18 0.35 -1.39
C SER A 117 18.68 -0.91 -0.67
N GLY A 118 18.18 -1.94 -1.37
CA GLY A 118 17.66 -3.17 -0.76
C GLY A 118 16.35 -2.98 0.02
N ARG A 119 15.64 -1.86 -0.21
CA ARG A 119 14.45 -1.46 0.57
C ARG A 119 13.25 -2.40 0.44
N VAL A 120 13.22 -3.24 -0.59
CA VAL A 120 12.18 -4.27 -0.75
C VAL A 120 12.61 -5.63 -0.18
N GLY A 121 13.80 -5.74 0.41
CA GLY A 121 14.27 -6.99 1.05
C GLY A 121 14.61 -8.13 0.09
N TRP A 122 14.44 -7.91 -1.22
CA TRP A 122 14.87 -8.83 -2.27
C TRP A 122 16.35 -8.59 -2.63
N ALA A 123 17.07 -9.66 -3.00
CA ALA A 123 18.52 -9.62 -3.24
C ALA A 123 18.93 -8.78 -4.47
N GLY A 124 17.98 -8.36 -5.30
CA GLY A 124 18.23 -7.50 -6.46
C GLY A 124 17.87 -6.03 -6.22
N SER A 125 18.48 -5.15 -7.01
CA SER A 125 18.22 -3.71 -7.01
C SER A 125 17.10 -3.27 -7.96
N ALA A 126 16.45 -4.23 -8.63
CA ALA A 126 15.39 -3.96 -9.60
C ALA A 126 14.07 -3.62 -8.91
N ASP A 127 13.35 -2.65 -9.49
CA ASP A 127 12.04 -2.23 -9.03
C ASP A 127 11.02 -3.36 -9.21
N GLN A 128 10.17 -3.56 -8.21
CA GLN A 128 9.12 -4.56 -8.19
C GLN A 128 7.79 -3.87 -8.51
N VAL A 129 7.26 -4.18 -9.70
CA VAL A 129 6.03 -3.57 -10.24
C VAL A 129 4.80 -3.95 -9.43
N GLU A 130 4.76 -5.21 -9.03
CA GLU A 130 3.67 -5.81 -8.25
C GLU A 130 4.20 -6.27 -6.89
N PRO A 131 3.34 -6.31 -5.85
CA PRO A 131 3.63 -6.96 -4.59
C PRO A 131 4.15 -8.37 -4.76
N PHE A 132 5.18 -8.71 -4.00
CA PHE A 132 5.64 -10.08 -3.83
C PHE A 132 5.72 -10.40 -2.34
N CYS A 133 5.41 -11.65 -1.99
CA CYS A 133 5.59 -12.18 -0.65
C CYS A 133 7.09 -12.36 -0.35
N LEU A 134 7.56 -11.89 0.80
CA LEU A 134 8.95 -12.01 1.22
C LEU A 134 9.18 -13.32 1.98
N ASP A 135 9.43 -14.39 1.22
CA ASP A 135 9.58 -15.75 1.75
C ASP A 135 10.78 -15.92 2.71
N SER A 136 11.76 -15.01 2.68
CA SER A 136 12.91 -15.07 3.60
C SER A 136 12.55 -14.85 5.08
N LEU A 137 11.31 -14.45 5.36
CA LEU A 137 10.75 -14.34 6.71
C LEU A 137 9.82 -15.52 7.07
N GLU A 138 9.79 -16.58 6.26
CA GLU A 138 9.04 -17.79 6.59
C GLU A 138 9.47 -18.34 7.95
N GLY A 139 8.49 -18.69 8.78
CA GLY A 139 8.70 -19.16 10.15
C GLY A 139 8.79 -18.06 11.23
N PHE A 140 8.90 -16.78 10.84
CA PHE A 140 8.74 -15.68 11.79
C PHE A 140 7.27 -15.28 11.93
N GLN A 141 6.81 -15.10 13.17
CA GLN A 141 5.51 -14.48 13.40
C GLN A 141 5.66 -12.95 13.34
N ILE A 142 5.31 -12.35 12.20
CA ILE A 142 5.39 -10.91 12.00
C ILE A 142 4.21 -10.22 12.71
N LEU A 143 4.51 -9.30 13.62
CA LEU A 143 3.53 -8.55 14.40
C LEU A 143 3.27 -7.16 13.81
N GLN A 144 4.31 -6.54 13.25
CA GLN A 144 4.23 -5.21 12.66
C GLN A 144 5.33 -5.01 11.63
N ALA A 145 5.02 -4.27 10.57
CA ALA A 145 6.02 -3.78 9.65
C ALA A 145 5.71 -2.31 9.31
N VAL A 146 6.75 -1.47 9.30
CA VAL A 146 6.65 -0.04 8.99
C VAL A 146 7.79 0.39 8.08
N ALA A 147 7.53 1.38 7.23
CA ALA A 147 8.48 1.95 6.30
C ALA A 147 8.91 3.35 6.74
N GLY A 148 10.21 3.58 6.78
CA GLY A 148 10.79 4.92 6.79
C GLY A 148 11.04 5.42 5.37
N PHE A 149 11.83 6.48 5.24
CA PHE A 149 12.13 7.08 3.93
C PHE A 149 12.79 6.09 2.96
N ASP A 150 13.81 5.36 3.43
CA ASP A 150 14.61 4.40 2.64
C ASP A 150 14.89 3.07 3.38
N HIS A 151 14.18 2.78 4.47
CA HIS A 151 14.37 1.57 5.29
C HIS A 151 13.04 1.04 5.81
N ASN A 152 13.04 -0.17 6.37
CA ASN A 152 11.90 -0.79 7.05
C ASN A 152 12.29 -1.20 8.47
N LEU A 153 11.30 -1.25 9.36
CA LEU A 153 11.38 -1.96 10.63
C LEU A 153 10.32 -3.06 10.65
N ILE A 154 10.71 -4.24 11.11
CA ILE A 154 9.85 -5.42 11.20
C ILE A 154 9.93 -5.93 12.63
N LEU A 155 8.79 -5.98 13.31
CA LEU A 155 8.64 -6.57 14.63
C LEU A 155 8.17 -8.01 14.47
N VAL A 156 8.90 -8.94 15.05
CA VAL A 156 8.57 -10.37 15.09
C VAL A 156 8.38 -10.83 16.54
N ALA A 157 7.56 -11.86 16.75
CA ALA A 157 7.48 -12.52 18.05
C ALA A 157 8.83 -13.22 18.37
N GLY A 158 9.14 -13.32 19.67
CA GLY A 158 10.33 -14.01 20.19
C GLY A 158 10.11 -15.49 20.45
#